data_AF-A0A2E0RUP4-F1
#
_entry.id   AF-A0A2E0RUP4-F1
#
_cell.length_a   1.000
_cell.length_b   1.000
_cell.length_c   1.000
_cell.angle_alpha   90.00
_cell.angle_beta   90.00
_cell.angle_gamma   90.00
#
_symmetry.space_group_name_H-M   'P 1'
#
loop_
_entity.id
_entity.type
_entity.pdbx_description
1 polymer ?
#
loop_
_entity_poly.entity_id
_entity_poly.type
_entity_poly.pdbx_seq_one_letter_code
_entity_poly.pdbx_strand_id
1 'polypeptide(L)'
;MIAELGSVFSFAIFAASDDGGASPWLLLAGPAGGGGVYFLSWRYYRNTHKSHAFERETRVEAQSITGDEHKIKSITGTKKSGIDGANQTDHRRRVQRLP
;
A
#
# COMPACT_ATOMS: atom_id res chain seq x y z
N MET A 1 -8.31 0.93 -40.12
CA MET A 1 -8.65 0.48 -38.74
C MET A 1 -9.12 1.62 -37.84
N ILE A 2 -8.46 2.78 -37.79
CA ILE A 2 -8.90 3.93 -36.97
C ILE A 2 -10.20 4.57 -37.48
N ALA A 3 -10.42 4.62 -38.81
CA ALA A 3 -11.64 5.16 -39.42
C ALA A 3 -12.89 4.31 -39.13
N GLU A 4 -12.73 2.99 -39.05
CA GLU A 4 -13.81 2.03 -38.71
C GLU A 4 -14.32 2.24 -37.28
N LEU A 5 -13.42 2.53 -36.33
CA LEU A 5 -13.78 2.80 -34.93
C LEU A 5 -14.58 4.09 -34.78
N GLY A 6 -14.28 5.13 -35.56
CA GLY A 6 -15.06 6.38 -35.57
C GLY A 6 -16.46 6.21 -36.14
N SER A 7 -16.61 5.34 -37.15
CA SER A 7 -17.91 5.00 -37.75
C SER A 7 -18.83 4.25 -36.78
N VAL A 8 -18.30 3.22 -36.10
CA VAL A 8 -19.06 2.42 -35.12
C VAL A 8 -19.46 3.26 -33.90
N PHE A 9 -18.59 4.16 -33.45
CA PHE A 9 -18.87 5.04 -32.32
C PHE A 9 -19.98 6.07 -32.65
N SER A 10 -19.97 6.65 -33.86
CA SER A 10 -21.02 7.54 -34.33
C SER A 10 -22.37 6.83 -34.51
N PHE A 11 -22.38 5.59 -35.01
CA PHE A 11 -23.61 4.81 -35.19
C PHE A 11 -24.27 4.47 -33.84
N ALA A 12 -23.49 4.10 -32.83
CA ALA A 12 -24.02 3.77 -31.50
C ALA A 12 -24.64 4.99 -30.78
N ILE A 13 -24.06 6.18 -30.94
CA ILE A 13 -24.61 7.43 -30.37
C ILE A 13 -25.88 7.86 -31.12
N PHE A 14 -25.89 7.71 -32.45
CA PHE A 14 -27.04 8.04 -33.29
C PHE A 14 -28.22 7.10 -33.01
N ALA A 15 -27.99 5.79 -32.92
CA ALA A 15 -29.02 4.79 -32.63
C ALA A 15 -29.64 4.94 -31.23
N ALA A 16 -28.90 5.48 -30.25
CA ALA A 16 -29.44 5.79 -28.92
C ALA A 16 -30.31 7.06 -28.90
N SER A 17 -30.26 7.88 -29.95
CA SER A 17 -30.95 9.17 -30.00
C SER A 17 -32.33 9.12 -30.64
N ASP A 18 -32.67 8.05 -31.39
CA ASP A 18 -33.80 8.08 -32.34
C ASP A 18 -35.14 7.56 -31.83
N ASP A 19 -35.26 7.02 -30.62
CA ASP A 19 -36.59 6.63 -30.09
C ASP A 19 -36.65 6.74 -28.55
N GLY A 20 -37.23 7.84 -28.07
CA GLY A 20 -38.13 7.90 -26.91
C GLY A 20 -37.76 7.31 -25.54
N GLY A 21 -36.54 6.86 -25.24
CA GLY A 21 -36.30 6.28 -23.90
C GLY A 21 -34.87 5.97 -23.45
N ALA A 22 -33.92 5.71 -24.36
CA ALA A 22 -32.57 5.33 -23.94
C ALA A 22 -31.63 6.54 -23.95
N SER A 23 -31.66 7.31 -22.87
CA SER A 23 -30.80 8.49 -22.76
C SER A 23 -29.31 8.11 -22.88
N PRO A 24 -28.52 8.78 -23.75
CA PRO A 24 -27.14 8.40 -24.09
C PRO A 24 -26.18 8.22 -22.90
N TRP A 25 -26.50 8.76 -21.73
CA TRP A 25 -25.72 8.55 -20.50
C TRP A 25 -25.69 7.08 -20.04
N LEU A 26 -26.71 6.29 -20.36
CA LEU A 26 -26.75 4.85 -20.02
C LEU A 26 -25.63 4.07 -20.72
N LEU A 27 -25.31 4.43 -21.97
CA LEU A 27 -24.20 3.83 -22.71
C LEU A 27 -22.85 4.21 -22.11
N LEU A 28 -22.74 5.44 -21.58
CA LEU A 28 -21.52 5.89 -20.90
C LEU A 28 -21.37 5.27 -19.51
N ALA A 29 -22.46 4.84 -18.86
CA ALA A 29 -22.44 4.30 -17.50
C ALA A 29 -21.56 3.04 -17.38
N GLY A 30 -21.53 2.17 -18.40
CA GLY A 30 -20.68 0.97 -18.41
C GLY A 30 -19.18 1.29 -18.42
N PRO A 31 -18.65 1.97 -19.45
CA PRO A 31 -17.26 2.38 -19.51
C PRO A 31 -16.85 3.30 -18.34
N ALA A 32 -17.72 4.22 -17.93
CA ALA A 32 -17.46 5.09 -16.78
C ALA A 32 -17.38 4.30 -15.47
N GLY A 33 -18.28 3.33 -15.27
CA GLY A 33 -18.26 2.43 -14.11
C GLY A 33 -17.00 1.57 -14.06
N GLY A 34 -16.64 0.92 -15.17
CA GLY A 34 -15.43 0.10 -15.26
C GLY A 34 -14.14 0.91 -15.03
N GLY A 35 -14.03 2.08 -15.69
CA GLY A 35 -12.92 3.00 -15.49
C GLY A 35 -12.86 3.54 -14.06
N GLY A 36 -14.01 3.85 -13.47
CA GLY A 36 -14.12 4.34 -12.09
C GLY A 36 -13.65 3.32 -11.06
N VAL A 37 -14.09 2.06 -11.17
CA VAL A 37 -13.66 0.97 -10.26
C VAL A 37 -12.16 0.73 -10.36
N TYR A 38 -11.61 0.66 -11.58
CA TYR A 38 -10.18 0.52 -11.79
C TYR A 38 -9.40 1.69 -11.18
N PHE A 39 -9.81 2.93 -11.47
CA PHE A 39 -9.13 4.13 -10.99
C PHE A 39 -9.14 4.24 -9.47
N LEU A 40 -10.29 4.00 -8.83
CA LEU A 40 -10.41 4.01 -7.37
C LEU A 40 -9.53 2.92 -6.74
N SER A 41 -9.54 1.71 -7.28
CA SER A 41 -8.71 0.60 -6.79
C SER A 41 -7.22 0.92 -6.93
N TRP A 42 -6.81 1.41 -8.11
CA TRP A 42 -5.46 1.85 -8.37
C TRP A 42 -5.03 2.95 -7.40
N ARG A 43 -5.87 3.97 -7.18
CA ARG A 43 -5.56 5.10 -6.31
C ARG A 43 -5.51 4.71 -4.83
N TYR A 44 -6.36 3.79 -4.40
CA TYR A 44 -6.38 3.25 -3.04
C TYR A 44 -5.09 2.48 -2.74
N TYR A 45 -4.66 1.58 -3.63
CA TYR A 45 -3.48 0.75 -3.40
C TYR A 45 -2.16 1.43 -3.73
N ARG A 46 -2.11 2.26 -4.78
CA ARG A 46 -0.86 2.93 -5.19
C ARG A 46 -0.50 4.13 -4.34
N ASN A 47 -1.33 4.49 -3.35
CA ASN A 47 -1.04 5.58 -2.43
C ASN A 47 -0.60 6.86 -3.15
N THR A 48 -1.05 7.08 -4.40
CA THR A 48 -0.55 8.14 -5.31
C THR A 48 -0.85 9.57 -4.81
N HIS A 49 -1.51 9.70 -3.66
CA HIS A 49 -1.84 10.95 -2.97
C HIS A 49 -1.55 10.95 -1.48
N LYS A 50 -0.91 9.90 -0.98
CA LYS A 50 -0.36 9.89 0.35
C LYS A 50 1.09 10.30 0.18
N SER A 51 1.40 11.57 0.47
CA SER A 51 2.77 11.92 0.82
C SER A 51 3.14 11.13 2.07
N HIS A 52 4.41 10.75 2.19
CA HIS A 52 5.01 10.10 3.36
C HIS A 52 5.03 11.02 4.60
N ALA A 53 3.93 11.73 4.87
CA ALA A 53 3.80 12.71 5.94
C ALA A 53 3.80 12.09 7.35
N PHE A 54 3.80 10.75 7.44
CA PHE A 54 3.90 10.00 8.69
C PHE A 54 5.18 9.17 8.78
N GLU A 55 6.21 9.49 8.01
CA GLU A 55 7.56 9.12 8.41
C GLU A 55 7.93 9.97 9.62
N ARG A 56 7.75 9.40 10.81
CA ARG A 56 8.32 9.96 12.02
C ARG A 56 9.83 9.82 11.89
N GLU A 57 10.52 10.90 11.54
CA GLU A 57 11.94 11.03 11.81
C GLU A 57 12.13 10.86 13.31
N THR A 58 12.40 9.62 13.72
CA THR A 58 12.82 9.35 15.08
C THR A 58 14.26 9.82 15.11
N ARG A 59 14.46 11.08 15.48
CA ARG A 59 15.80 11.62 15.74
C ARG A 59 16.37 10.77 16.87
N VAL A 60 17.22 9.81 16.52
CA VAL A 60 17.97 9.02 17.48
C VAL A 60 19.03 9.96 18.01
N GLU A 61 18.69 10.67 19.08
CA GLU A 61 19.68 11.39 19.85
C GLU A 61 20.52 10.35 20.57
N ALA A 62 21.75 10.15 20.10
CA ALA A 62 22.71 9.29 20.76
C ALA A 62 23.08 9.94 22.09
N GLN A 63 22.39 9.54 23.15
CA GLN A 63 22.82 9.88 24.49
C GLN A 63 24.12 9.15 24.78
N SER A 64 25.07 9.85 25.38
CA SER A 64 26.25 9.22 25.95
C SER A 64 25.80 8.11 26.89
N ILE A 65 26.24 6.87 26.61
CA ILE A 65 26.05 5.76 27.53
C ILE A 65 26.95 6.07 28.74
N THR A 66 26.39 6.71 29.76
CA THR A 66 27.04 6.88 31.05
C THR A 66 26.70 5.66 31.88
N GLY A 67 27.66 4.76 32.02
CA GLY A 67 27.52 3.55 32.82
C GLY A 67 28.81 2.75 32.78
N ASP A 68 29.18 2.16 33.91
CA ASP A 68 30.31 1.25 33.98
C ASP A 68 29.93 -0.07 33.29
N GLU A 69 30.65 -0.42 32.21
CA GLU A 69 30.43 -1.69 31.52
C GLU A 69 30.94 -2.84 32.38
N HIS A 70 30.03 -3.53 33.08
CA HIS A 70 30.35 -4.77 33.77
C HIS A 70 30.08 -5.97 32.87
N LYS A 71 31.14 -6.67 32.47
CA LYS A 71 31.02 -7.93 31.73
C LYS A 71 30.35 -9.01 32.59
N ILE A 72 29.08 -9.30 32.32
CA ILE A 72 28.30 -10.29 33.08
C ILE A 72 28.67 -11.74 32.69
N LYS A 73 28.86 -12.01 31.39
CA LYS A 73 29.21 -13.35 30.90
C LYS A 73 29.90 -13.31 29.54
N SER A 74 30.74 -14.31 29.28
CA SER A 74 31.35 -14.58 27.97
C SER A 74 30.92 -15.96 27.52
N ILE A 75 30.36 -16.09 26.32
CA ILE A 75 29.99 -17.39 25.75
C ILE A 75 30.84 -17.59 24.50
N THR A 76 31.68 -18.62 24.49
CA THR A 76 32.54 -18.98 23.37
C THR A 76 32.18 -20.39 22.89
N GLY A 77 32.09 -20.61 21.57
CA GLY A 77 31.84 -21.94 21.00
C GLY A 77 30.39 -22.45 21.13
N THR A 78 29.39 -21.58 21.09
CA THR A 78 27.98 -22.03 21.14
C THR A 78 27.61 -22.84 19.89
N LYS A 79 26.98 -24.01 20.10
CA LYS A 79 26.32 -24.81 19.04
C LYS A 79 24.81 -24.60 18.99
N LYS A 80 24.27 -23.74 19.87
CA LYS A 80 22.84 -23.44 19.90
C LYS A 80 22.45 -22.74 18.61
N SER A 81 21.35 -23.15 18.01
CA SER A 81 20.77 -22.51 16.81
C SER A 81 20.02 -21.21 17.12
N GLY A 82 19.84 -20.87 18.40
CA GLY A 82 19.09 -19.68 18.81
C GLY A 82 19.54 -19.11 20.16
N ILE A 83 19.12 -17.87 20.40
CA ILE A 83 19.36 -17.13 21.65
C ILE A 83 18.19 -17.40 22.59
N ASP A 84 18.50 -17.73 23.85
CA ASP A 84 17.50 -17.91 24.89
C ASP A 84 16.73 -16.58 25.09
N GLY A 85 15.40 -16.59 24.91
CA GLY A 85 14.56 -15.39 24.98
C GLY A 85 14.38 -14.62 23.66
N ALA A 86 14.81 -15.16 22.52
CA ALA A 86 14.58 -14.53 21.22
C ALA A 86 13.09 -14.36 20.90
N ASN A 87 12.71 -13.18 20.42
CA ASN A 87 11.31 -12.81 20.18
C ASN A 87 10.81 -13.06 18.75
N GLN A 88 11.49 -13.92 18.02
CA GLN A 88 11.27 -14.17 16.60
C GLN A 88 9.95 -14.89 16.28
N THR A 89 9.31 -15.55 17.25
CA THR A 89 8.00 -16.21 17.07
C THR A 89 6.85 -15.43 17.70
N ASP A 90 7.12 -14.54 18.66
CA ASP A 90 6.13 -13.73 19.40
C ASP A 90 6.34 -12.23 19.16
N HIS A 91 6.24 -11.82 17.89
CA HIS A 91 6.51 -10.47 17.40
C HIS A 91 5.84 -9.32 18.16
N ARG A 92 4.78 -9.59 18.94
CA ARG A 92 4.05 -8.58 19.71
C ARG A 92 4.58 -8.40 21.13
N ARG A 93 5.38 -9.34 21.65
CA ARG A 93 6.00 -9.22 22.97
C ARG A 93 7.14 -8.22 22.91
N ARG A 94 7.07 -7.15 23.70
CA ARG A 94 8.16 -6.15 23.73
C ARG A 94 9.37 -6.72 24.46
N VAL A 95 10.56 -6.54 23.87
CA VAL A 95 11.84 -6.82 24.54
C VAL A 95 11.97 -5.86 25.73
N GLN A 96 12.17 -6.41 26.92
CA GLN A 96 12.41 -5.61 28.11
C GLN A 96 13.83 -5.07 28.07
N ARG A 97 14.01 -3.79 28.42
CA ARG A 97 15.33 -3.23 28.61
C ARG A 97 15.92 -3.83 29.88
N LEU A 98 17.20 -4.17 29.84
CA LEU A 98 17.93 -4.50 31.05
C LEU A 98 17.91 -3.26 31.96
N PRO A 99 17.71 -3.43 33.28
CA PRO A 99 17.86 -2.35 34.25
C PRO A 99 19.28 -1.78 34.23
#